data_AF-A0A6N7BFS9-F1
#
_entry.id   AF-A0A6N7BFS9-F1
#
_cell.length_a   1.000
_cell.length_b   1.000
_cell.length_c   1.000
_cell.angle_alpha   90.00
_cell.angle_beta   90.00
_cell.angle_gamma   90.00
#
_symmetry.space_group_name_H-M   'P 1'
#
loop_
_entity.id
_entity.type
_entity.pdbx_description
1 polymer ?
#
loop_
_entity_poly.entity_id
_entity_poly.type
_entity_poly.pdbx_seq_one_letter_code
_entity_poly.pdbx_strand_id
1 'polypeptide(L)'
;MKKLYTKVNLLLILLLAVSCVSFGQSTTLETSLSLIDIGGVAVPHQNGMPLPTFEKQSSRTIIDLAGEWKKLRFATIDNVSLAKRDAAGIAAIETEAAGKQLASFDDAAWAKKTLPGVENALTAETAPNGLFPEFYNDGVWYRRTFTVDAANSGKFAKLMFYSVNYVCDVWINDKYVGYHEGGYTPFAFDVSSLLNYGTTNTIAIRVDNIAWGSRKDIIPVSSVDWFNWAGVIHDIYLELSNPVSVVRTNVIPKDLDGNIETTVILNNKNASASNVSVSVKVYEANVTQSNIQSEFVKDLAGSEVSLGGTTQNSLSIAAGSSSVWKTNLKISSPKLWTMKTPNLYVMKVTILFC
;
A
#
# COMPACT_ATOMS: atom_id res chain seq x y z
N MET A 1 -6.21 -82.21 20.08
CA MET A 1 -4.91 -81.55 19.76
C MET A 1 -5.22 -80.12 19.38
N LYS A 2 -5.31 -79.18 20.33
CA LYS A 2 -4.23 -78.30 20.83
C LYS A 2 -3.51 -77.53 19.69
N LYS A 3 -3.74 -76.21 19.70
CA LYS A 3 -2.85 -75.08 19.32
C LYS A 3 -2.28 -75.08 17.89
N LEU A 4 -2.55 -74.02 17.12
CA LEU A 4 -1.55 -72.97 16.83
C LEU A 4 -2.10 -71.81 15.99
N TYR A 5 -1.70 -70.61 16.38
CA TYR A 5 -1.65 -69.34 15.62
C TYR A 5 -2.91 -68.47 15.51
N THR A 6 -3.36 -68.02 16.68
CA THR A 6 -3.58 -66.59 16.96
C THR A 6 -2.24 -65.85 16.86
N LYS A 7 -2.02 -64.96 15.88
CA LYS A 7 -1.04 -63.84 15.91
C LYS A 7 -0.91 -63.09 14.55
N VAL A 8 -1.99 -62.56 13.98
CA VAL A 8 -1.87 -61.46 13.00
C VAL A 8 -3.10 -60.57 13.11
N ASN A 9 -3.20 -59.76 14.17
CA ASN A 9 -4.17 -58.65 14.22
C ASN A 9 -3.87 -57.65 15.35
N LEU A 10 -2.59 -57.39 15.62
CA LEU A 10 -2.20 -56.34 16.57
C LEU A 10 -1.13 -55.37 16.04
N LEU A 11 -0.64 -55.56 14.80
CA LEU A 11 0.36 -54.68 14.18
C LEU A 11 -0.22 -53.73 13.13
N LEU A 12 -1.48 -53.89 12.73
CA LEU A 12 -2.14 -53.03 11.72
C LEU A 12 -3.03 -51.93 12.32
N ILE A 13 -3.16 -51.88 13.65
CA ILE A 13 -3.98 -50.87 14.35
C ILE A 13 -3.09 -49.76 14.97
N LEU A 14 -1.77 -49.92 14.96
CA LEU A 14 -0.83 -48.93 15.52
C LEU A 14 -0.20 -47.99 14.47
N LEU A 15 -0.68 -48.00 13.22
CA LEU A 15 -0.15 -47.16 12.12
C LEU A 15 -1.19 -46.20 11.50
N LEU A 16 -2.38 -46.08 12.10
CA LEU A 16 -3.46 -45.19 11.64
C LEU A 16 -3.90 -44.16 12.69
N ALA A 17 -3.06 -43.92 13.69
CA ALA A 17 -3.22 -42.82 14.64
C ALA A 17 -1.97 -41.91 14.60
N VAL A 18 -1.51 -41.54 13.40
CA VAL A 18 -1.04 -40.17 13.25
C VAL A 18 -2.32 -39.36 13.23
N SER A 19 -2.78 -38.98 14.43
CA SER A 19 -3.65 -37.84 14.56
C SER A 19 -2.99 -36.74 13.76
N CYS A 20 -3.57 -36.38 12.61
CA CYS A 20 -3.44 -35.03 12.10
C CYS A 20 -3.94 -34.15 13.24
N VAL A 21 -3.03 -33.77 14.13
CA VAL A 21 -3.13 -32.52 14.84
C VAL A 21 -3.07 -31.52 13.70
N SER A 22 -4.23 -31.16 13.16
CA SER A 22 -4.37 -29.92 12.44
C SER A 22 -4.05 -28.86 13.49
N PHE A 23 -2.77 -28.55 13.66
CA PHE A 23 -2.40 -27.27 14.25
C PHE A 23 -3.22 -26.28 13.45
N GLY A 24 -4.13 -25.58 14.14
CA GLY A 24 -4.95 -24.57 13.49
C GLY A 24 -4.01 -23.69 12.69
N GLN A 25 -4.22 -23.62 11.38
CA GLN A 25 -3.52 -22.68 10.54
C GLN A 25 -3.91 -21.29 11.05
N SER A 26 -3.03 -20.73 11.87
CA SER A 26 -3.18 -19.39 12.42
C SER A 26 -2.00 -18.58 11.90
N THR A 27 -2.31 -17.61 11.06
CA THR A 27 -1.37 -16.59 10.60
C THR A 27 -0.70 -15.93 11.79
N THR A 28 0.59 -15.67 11.64
CA THR A 28 1.36 -14.86 12.59
C THR A 28 1.78 -13.54 11.96
N LEU A 29 1.34 -13.28 10.72
CA LEU A 29 1.51 -12.01 10.06
C LEU A 29 0.71 -10.95 10.82
N GLU A 30 1.41 -9.93 11.30
CA GLU A 30 0.80 -8.86 12.07
C GLU A 30 0.21 -7.81 11.13
N THR A 31 -0.81 -7.08 11.58
CA THR A 31 -1.26 -5.89 10.83
C THR A 31 -0.14 -4.85 10.80
N SER A 32 0.10 -4.25 9.65
CA SER A 32 1.02 -3.11 9.54
C SER A 32 0.38 -1.79 9.94
N LEU A 33 -0.96 -1.75 10.13
CA LEU A 33 -1.72 -0.56 10.52
C LEU A 33 -1.85 -0.46 12.05
N SER A 34 -1.53 0.71 12.59
CA SER A 34 -1.76 1.08 13.98
C SER A 34 -2.34 2.49 14.09
N LEU A 35 -2.97 2.80 15.23
CA LEU A 35 -3.43 4.16 15.56
C LEU A 35 -2.54 4.71 16.68
N ILE A 36 -1.91 5.85 16.44
CA ILE A 36 -1.04 6.52 17.42
C ILE A 36 -1.68 7.85 17.80
N ASP A 37 -1.83 8.11 19.09
CA ASP A 37 -2.30 9.42 19.56
C ASP A 37 -1.20 10.47 19.39
N ILE A 38 -1.48 11.51 18.62
CA ILE A 38 -0.60 12.67 18.45
C ILE A 38 -1.42 13.92 18.75
N GLY A 39 -1.24 14.47 19.95
CA GLY A 39 -1.95 15.67 20.37
C GLY A 39 -3.47 15.46 20.50
N GLY A 40 -3.90 14.29 21.00
CA GLY A 40 -5.32 13.95 21.17
C GLY A 40 -6.03 13.53 19.88
N VAL A 41 -5.28 13.25 18.82
CA VAL A 41 -5.79 12.76 17.53
C VAL A 41 -5.21 11.38 17.25
N ALA A 42 -6.08 10.40 17.04
CA ALA A 42 -5.70 9.07 16.59
C ALA A 42 -5.25 9.12 15.12
N VAL A 43 -3.94 9.12 14.89
CA VAL A 43 -3.33 9.16 13.56
C VAL A 43 -3.06 7.74 13.06
N PRO A 44 -3.60 7.34 11.90
CA PRO A 44 -3.24 6.06 11.31
C PRO A 44 -1.78 6.05 10.91
N HIS A 45 -1.05 5.03 11.34
CA HIS A 45 0.31 4.75 10.95
C HIS A 45 0.37 3.41 10.26
N GLN A 46 1.11 3.33 9.16
CA GLN A 46 1.38 2.09 8.47
C GLN A 46 2.86 2.02 8.13
N ASN A 47 3.48 0.85 8.29
CA ASN A 47 4.88 0.63 7.92
C ASN A 47 5.85 1.65 8.57
N GLY A 48 5.62 1.98 9.84
CA GLY A 48 6.52 2.85 10.62
C GLY A 48 6.39 4.35 10.33
N MET A 49 5.40 4.79 9.56
CA MET A 49 5.14 6.22 9.29
C MET A 49 3.64 6.54 9.33
N PRO A 50 3.22 7.81 9.49
CA PRO A 50 1.82 8.17 9.30
C PRO A 50 1.35 7.72 7.92
N LEU A 51 0.19 7.06 7.85
CA LEU A 51 -0.41 6.60 6.60
C LEU A 51 -0.69 7.84 5.73
N PRO A 52 -0.02 7.98 4.58
CA PRO A 52 -0.18 9.17 3.76
C PRO A 52 -1.57 9.18 3.12
N THR A 53 -1.91 10.31 2.51
CA THR A 53 -2.95 10.32 1.49
C THR A 53 -2.33 9.88 0.15
N PHE A 54 -3.17 9.39 -0.77
CA PHE A 54 -2.71 8.72 -1.99
C PHE A 54 -3.03 9.50 -3.27
N GLU A 55 -3.55 10.71 -3.16
CA GLU A 55 -3.69 11.63 -4.28
C GLU A 55 -2.37 12.33 -4.60
N LYS A 56 -1.92 12.20 -5.86
CA LYS A 56 -0.66 12.77 -6.35
C LYS A 56 -0.65 14.29 -6.14
N GLN A 57 0.45 14.80 -5.60
CA GLN A 57 0.66 16.24 -5.42
C GLN A 57 1.63 16.77 -6.46
N SER A 58 1.16 17.69 -7.31
CA SER A 58 1.99 18.31 -8.36
C SER A 58 3.21 19.10 -7.87
N SER A 59 3.25 19.46 -6.58
CA SER A 59 4.40 20.10 -5.95
C SER A 59 5.48 19.11 -5.50
N ARG A 60 5.22 17.80 -5.66
CA ARG A 60 6.14 16.72 -5.34
C ARG A 60 6.67 16.11 -6.63
N THR A 61 7.86 15.54 -6.55
CA THR A 61 8.40 14.77 -7.66
C THR A 61 7.73 13.41 -7.67
N ILE A 62 7.11 13.05 -8.79
CA ILE A 62 6.48 11.74 -9.01
C ILE A 62 7.32 10.97 -10.04
N ILE A 63 7.73 9.76 -9.69
CA ILE A 63 8.36 8.82 -10.62
C ILE A 63 7.41 7.63 -10.76
N ASP A 64 6.75 7.56 -11.91
CA ASP A 64 5.82 6.47 -12.22
C ASP A 64 6.60 5.17 -12.47
N LEU A 65 6.13 4.08 -11.86
CA LEU A 65 6.67 2.74 -12.05
C LEU A 65 5.72 1.86 -12.89
N ALA A 66 4.71 2.43 -13.55
CA ALA A 66 3.93 1.77 -14.58
C ALA A 66 4.75 1.47 -15.84
N GLY A 67 4.31 0.49 -16.64
CA GLY A 67 4.98 0.03 -17.85
C GLY A 67 5.55 -1.39 -17.72
N GLU A 68 6.61 -1.68 -18.47
CA GLU A 68 7.17 -3.04 -18.55
C GLU A 68 7.96 -3.43 -17.30
N TRP A 69 7.64 -4.59 -16.74
CA TRP A 69 8.35 -5.27 -15.66
C TRP A 69 8.75 -6.67 -16.10
N LYS A 70 9.77 -7.24 -15.45
CA LYS A 70 10.06 -8.67 -15.50
C LYS A 70 9.16 -9.40 -14.52
N LYS A 71 8.67 -10.59 -14.90
CA LYS A 71 7.84 -11.45 -14.04
C LYS A 71 8.23 -12.92 -14.07
N LEU A 72 7.99 -13.60 -12.95
CA LEU A 72 8.15 -15.05 -12.82
C LEU A 72 7.08 -15.61 -11.88
N ARG A 73 6.25 -16.51 -12.41
CA ARG A 73 5.34 -17.35 -11.61
C ARG A 73 6.13 -18.41 -10.87
N PHE A 74 5.73 -18.76 -9.65
CA PHE A 74 6.35 -19.81 -8.86
C PHE A 74 5.35 -20.39 -7.86
N ALA A 75 5.55 -21.64 -7.46
CA ALA A 75 4.76 -22.26 -6.40
C ALA A 75 5.11 -21.61 -5.05
N THR A 76 4.12 -21.02 -4.37
CA THR A 76 4.31 -20.36 -3.07
C THR A 76 4.14 -21.32 -1.90
N ILE A 77 4.71 -20.93 -0.77
CA ILE A 77 4.43 -21.56 0.52
C ILE A 77 3.65 -20.55 1.37
N ASP A 78 2.31 -20.63 1.35
CA ASP A 78 1.43 -19.65 2.03
C ASP A 78 1.80 -19.41 3.50
N ASN A 79 2.23 -20.46 4.22
CA ASN A 79 2.66 -20.34 5.62
C ASN A 79 3.90 -19.46 5.79
N VAL A 80 4.79 -19.40 4.80
CA VAL A 80 5.93 -18.48 4.79
C VAL A 80 5.43 -17.05 4.56
N SER A 81 4.48 -16.86 3.65
CA SER A 81 3.85 -15.55 3.41
C SER A 81 3.06 -15.03 4.61
N LEU A 82 2.45 -15.92 5.39
CA LEU A 82 1.65 -15.60 6.57
C LEU A 82 2.44 -15.71 7.91
N ALA A 83 3.76 -15.84 7.83
CA ALA A 83 4.62 -15.80 9.00
C ALA A 83 4.88 -14.35 9.44
N LYS A 84 5.07 -14.12 10.75
CA LYS A 84 5.51 -12.84 11.29
C LYS A 84 6.76 -12.33 10.56
N ARG A 85 6.81 -11.04 10.23
CA ARG A 85 7.97 -10.40 9.56
C ARG A 85 9.03 -9.94 10.57
N ASP A 86 9.47 -10.87 11.42
CA ASP A 86 10.69 -10.72 12.21
C ASP A 86 11.92 -11.19 11.42
N ALA A 87 13.11 -11.20 12.04
CA ALA A 87 14.33 -11.62 11.37
C ALA A 87 14.27 -13.05 10.80
N ALA A 88 13.57 -13.96 11.49
CA ALA A 88 13.43 -15.34 11.04
C ALA A 88 12.44 -15.45 9.87
N GLY A 89 11.30 -14.74 9.95
CA GLY A 89 10.33 -14.69 8.86
C GLY A 89 10.88 -14.06 7.60
N ILE A 90 11.64 -12.96 7.72
CA ILE A 90 12.32 -12.33 6.58
C ILE A 90 13.34 -13.31 5.97
N ALA A 91 14.16 -13.98 6.78
CA ALA A 91 15.12 -14.96 6.29
C ALA A 91 14.45 -16.15 5.59
N ALA A 92 13.27 -16.59 6.04
CA ALA A 92 12.51 -17.66 5.40
C ALA A 92 12.02 -17.25 4.00
N ILE A 93 11.50 -16.04 3.86
CA ILE A 93 11.07 -15.50 2.55
C ILE A 93 12.28 -15.32 1.63
N GLU A 94 13.40 -14.84 2.14
CA GLU A 94 14.62 -14.68 1.32
C GLU A 94 15.25 -16.01 0.92
N THR A 95 15.08 -17.05 1.74
CA THR A 95 15.45 -18.42 1.38
C THR A 95 14.59 -18.94 0.23
N GLU A 96 13.27 -18.74 0.29
CA GLU A 96 12.34 -19.08 -0.81
C GLU A 96 12.64 -18.25 -2.07
N ALA A 97 12.99 -16.97 -1.89
CA ALA A 97 13.35 -16.07 -2.97
C ALA A 97 14.57 -16.56 -3.75
N ALA A 98 15.50 -17.28 -3.11
CA ALA A 98 16.70 -17.84 -3.73
C ALA A 98 17.44 -16.80 -4.61
N GLY A 99 17.63 -15.61 -4.06
CA GLY A 99 18.34 -14.50 -4.69
C GLY A 99 17.51 -13.61 -5.62
N LYS A 100 16.25 -13.94 -5.92
CA LYS A 100 15.36 -13.16 -6.82
C LYS A 100 15.06 -11.74 -6.32
N GLN A 101 15.33 -11.45 -5.06
CA GLN A 101 15.23 -10.12 -4.45
C GLN A 101 16.47 -9.25 -4.71
N LEU A 102 17.61 -9.85 -5.07
CA LEU A 102 18.89 -9.17 -5.20
C LEU A 102 18.99 -8.37 -6.50
N ALA A 103 19.54 -7.18 -6.45
CA ALA A 103 19.81 -6.32 -7.61
C ALA A 103 20.73 -6.99 -8.63
N SER A 104 21.62 -7.87 -8.19
CA SER A 104 22.55 -8.63 -9.03
C SER A 104 21.93 -9.87 -9.70
N PHE A 105 20.70 -10.24 -9.36
CA PHE A 105 20.03 -11.41 -9.93
C PHE A 105 19.76 -11.22 -11.42
N ASP A 106 20.16 -12.21 -12.23
CA ASP A 106 19.90 -12.24 -13.67
C ASP A 106 18.45 -12.67 -13.96
N ASP A 107 17.61 -11.69 -14.30
CA ASP A 107 16.22 -11.88 -14.71
C ASP A 107 16.02 -11.79 -16.24
N ALA A 108 17.08 -11.93 -17.03
CA ALA A 108 17.00 -11.84 -18.49
C ALA A 108 15.99 -12.83 -19.07
N ALA A 109 15.95 -14.05 -18.52
CA ALA A 109 15.04 -15.13 -18.91
C ALA A 109 13.59 -14.94 -18.42
N TRP A 110 13.30 -13.97 -17.55
CA TRP A 110 11.95 -13.73 -17.06
C TRP A 110 11.07 -13.14 -18.16
N ALA A 111 9.80 -13.56 -18.15
CA ALA A 111 8.78 -13.02 -19.03
C ALA A 111 8.55 -11.53 -18.71
N LYS A 112 8.05 -10.79 -19.70
CA LYS A 112 7.69 -9.38 -19.53
C LYS A 112 6.21 -9.26 -19.16
N LYS A 113 5.86 -8.29 -18.33
CA LYS A 113 4.49 -7.92 -17.97
C LYS A 113 4.35 -6.41 -17.88
N THR A 114 3.33 -5.87 -18.51
CA THR A 114 2.94 -4.47 -18.31
C THR A 114 2.16 -4.36 -16.99
N LEU A 115 2.62 -3.51 -16.08
CA LEU A 115 1.96 -3.17 -14.83
C LEU A 115 1.48 -1.70 -14.85
N PRO A 116 0.38 -1.37 -14.16
CA PRO A 116 -0.51 -2.29 -13.44
C PRO A 116 -1.27 -3.24 -14.37
N GLY A 117 -1.62 -4.42 -13.86
CA GLY A 117 -2.38 -5.42 -14.60
C GLY A 117 -2.44 -6.77 -13.90
N VAL A 118 -3.61 -7.40 -13.94
CA VAL A 118 -3.85 -8.71 -13.33
C VAL A 118 -2.94 -9.78 -13.92
N GLU A 119 -2.48 -10.71 -13.09
CA GLU A 119 -1.60 -11.81 -13.51
C GLU A 119 -2.36 -12.90 -14.26
N ASN A 120 -3.61 -13.17 -13.88
CA ASN A 120 -4.43 -14.24 -14.42
C ASN A 120 -4.61 -14.06 -15.93
N ALA A 121 -4.43 -15.13 -16.70
CA ALA A 121 -4.76 -15.12 -18.11
C ALA A 121 -6.28 -15.29 -18.31
N LEU A 122 -6.82 -14.73 -19.39
CA LEU A 122 -8.15 -15.07 -19.87
C LEU A 122 -8.03 -16.27 -20.81
N THR A 123 -8.63 -17.41 -20.43
CA THR A 123 -8.60 -18.66 -21.19
C THR A 123 -9.97 -18.98 -21.75
N ALA A 124 -10.02 -19.79 -22.81
CA ALA A 124 -11.30 -20.19 -23.43
C ALA A 124 -11.98 -21.38 -22.73
N GLU A 125 -11.51 -21.81 -21.56
CA GLU A 125 -11.93 -23.10 -20.99
C GLU A 125 -13.28 -23.03 -20.25
N THR A 126 -14.21 -23.87 -20.71
CA THR A 126 -15.49 -24.31 -20.09
C THR A 126 -16.64 -23.31 -19.95
N ALA A 127 -16.54 -22.11 -20.50
CA ALA A 127 -17.68 -21.19 -20.53
C ALA A 127 -18.55 -21.43 -21.77
N PRO A 128 -19.89 -21.57 -21.63
CA PRO A 128 -20.76 -21.64 -22.79
C PRO A 128 -20.65 -20.42 -23.74
N ASN A 129 -20.11 -19.28 -23.26
CA ASN A 129 -20.20 -17.98 -23.92
C ASN A 129 -18.93 -17.10 -23.89
N GLY A 130 -17.70 -17.61 -23.68
CA GLY A 130 -16.50 -16.74 -23.83
C GLY A 130 -15.25 -17.13 -23.05
N LEU A 131 -14.42 -16.11 -22.77
CA LEU A 131 -13.19 -16.24 -21.99
C LEU A 131 -13.50 -16.24 -20.48
N PHE A 132 -12.87 -17.13 -19.73
CA PHE A 132 -12.87 -17.18 -18.27
C PHE A 132 -11.48 -16.92 -17.71
N PRO A 133 -11.35 -16.26 -16.55
CA PRO A 133 -10.05 -16.08 -15.93
C PRO A 133 -9.51 -17.39 -15.39
N GLU A 134 -8.21 -17.57 -15.59
CA GLU A 134 -7.41 -18.59 -14.96
C GLU A 134 -7.50 -18.49 -13.43
N PHE A 135 -7.69 -19.62 -12.76
CA PHE A 135 -7.60 -19.74 -11.30
C PHE A 135 -6.14 -19.96 -10.88
N TYR A 136 -5.35 -18.89 -10.90
CA TYR A 136 -3.96 -18.92 -10.46
C TYR A 136 -3.87 -18.59 -8.98
N ASN A 137 -3.50 -19.54 -8.12
CA ASN A 137 -3.43 -19.36 -6.66
C ASN A 137 -2.03 -19.63 -6.09
N ASP A 138 -1.03 -19.13 -6.79
CA ASP A 138 0.39 -19.27 -6.47
C ASP A 138 1.05 -17.88 -6.51
N GLY A 139 2.36 -17.81 -6.34
CA GLY A 139 3.06 -16.52 -6.28
C GLY A 139 3.59 -16.00 -7.60
N VAL A 140 3.85 -14.69 -7.61
CA VAL A 140 4.49 -14.01 -8.74
C VAL A 140 5.59 -13.10 -8.21
N TRP A 141 6.77 -13.21 -8.78
CA TRP A 141 7.79 -12.19 -8.65
C TRP A 141 7.66 -11.15 -9.75
N TYR A 142 7.84 -9.89 -9.40
CA TYR A 142 8.01 -8.78 -10.32
C TYR A 142 9.33 -8.06 -10.05
N ARG A 143 10.07 -7.71 -11.10
CA ARG A 143 11.32 -6.95 -11.00
C ARG A 143 11.36 -5.81 -12.03
N ARG A 144 11.93 -4.68 -11.61
CA ARG A 144 12.17 -3.53 -12.48
C ARG A 144 13.33 -2.70 -11.98
N THR A 145 14.00 -2.03 -12.91
CA THR A 145 14.97 -0.98 -12.60
C THR A 145 14.38 0.40 -12.86
N PHE A 146 14.82 1.38 -12.06
CA PHE A 146 14.43 2.79 -12.21
C PHE A 146 15.55 3.69 -11.71
N THR A 147 15.50 4.98 -12.05
CA THR A 147 16.49 5.97 -11.64
C THR A 147 15.84 7.07 -10.84
N VAL A 148 16.55 7.58 -9.84
CA VAL A 148 16.15 8.77 -9.08
C VAL A 148 17.25 9.79 -9.23
N ASP A 149 16.94 11.00 -9.67
CA ASP A 149 17.94 12.07 -9.87
C ASP A 149 18.69 12.37 -8.55
N ALA A 150 20.00 12.61 -8.64
CA ALA A 150 20.85 13.04 -7.53
C ALA A 150 20.32 14.30 -6.83
N ALA A 151 19.65 15.19 -7.58
CA ALA A 151 19.01 16.40 -7.05
C ALA A 151 17.87 16.11 -6.04
N ASN A 152 17.39 14.87 -5.96
CA ASN A 152 16.39 14.44 -4.97
C ASN A 152 17.00 13.84 -3.70
N SER A 153 18.34 13.77 -3.59
CA SER A 153 18.99 13.30 -2.37
C SER A 153 18.56 14.15 -1.16
N GLY A 154 18.31 13.50 -0.03
CA GLY A 154 17.82 14.16 1.19
C GLY A 154 16.34 14.50 1.21
N LYS A 155 15.57 14.18 0.16
CA LYS A 155 14.10 14.27 0.19
C LYS A 155 13.48 13.11 0.97
N PHE A 156 12.24 13.29 1.42
CA PHE A 156 11.42 12.20 1.93
C PHE A 156 10.79 11.46 0.75
N ALA A 157 11.29 10.26 0.46
CA ALA A 157 10.85 9.42 -0.65
C ALA A 157 9.93 8.30 -0.14
N LYS A 158 8.70 8.29 -0.63
CA LYS A 158 7.70 7.27 -0.32
C LYS A 158 7.43 6.41 -1.55
N LEU A 159 7.55 5.10 -1.42
CA LEU A 159 7.08 4.16 -2.43
C LEU A 159 5.60 3.88 -2.18
N MET A 160 4.75 4.22 -3.14
CA MET A 160 3.29 4.24 -3.03
C MET A 160 2.71 3.11 -3.88
N PHE A 161 1.80 2.33 -3.31
CA PHE A 161 1.04 1.28 -3.98
C PHE A 161 -0.45 1.57 -3.83
N TYR A 162 -1.20 1.52 -4.93
CA TYR A 162 -2.66 1.58 -4.84
C TYR A 162 -3.29 0.24 -4.49
N SER A 163 -2.78 -0.87 -5.03
CA SER A 163 -3.33 -2.20 -4.78
C SER A 163 -2.44 -3.31 -5.34
N VAL A 164 -2.20 -4.33 -4.50
CA VAL A 164 -1.50 -5.57 -4.83
C VAL A 164 -2.24 -6.72 -4.15
N ASN A 165 -2.62 -7.76 -4.88
CA ASN A 165 -3.40 -8.87 -4.35
C ASN A 165 -2.61 -10.20 -4.37
N TYR A 166 -2.35 -10.89 -3.25
CA TYR A 166 -2.86 -10.66 -1.88
C TYR A 166 -1.78 -10.27 -0.85
N VAL A 167 -0.79 -11.14 -0.60
CA VAL A 167 0.34 -10.81 0.29
C VAL A 167 1.49 -10.30 -0.56
N CYS A 168 1.93 -9.08 -0.30
CA CYS A 168 2.99 -8.40 -1.04
C CYS A 168 4.21 -8.21 -0.14
N ASP A 169 5.40 -8.60 -0.59
CA ASP A 169 6.69 -8.31 0.02
C ASP A 169 7.55 -7.50 -0.97
N VAL A 170 8.28 -6.50 -0.46
CA VAL A 170 9.01 -5.55 -1.32
C VAL A 170 10.47 -5.41 -0.90
N TRP A 171 11.37 -5.36 -1.89
CA TRP A 171 12.78 -5.04 -1.73
C TRP A 171 13.21 -3.90 -2.65
N ILE A 172 14.16 -3.09 -2.16
CA ILE A 172 14.90 -2.11 -2.96
C ILE A 172 16.38 -2.31 -2.72
N ASN A 173 17.16 -2.50 -3.79
CA ASN A 173 18.62 -2.64 -3.74
C ASN A 173 19.08 -3.64 -2.66
N ASP A 174 18.57 -4.87 -2.74
CA ASP A 174 18.83 -6.00 -1.83
C ASP A 174 18.18 -5.90 -0.45
N LYS A 175 17.67 -4.72 -0.06
CA LYS A 175 17.13 -4.49 1.28
C LYS A 175 15.63 -4.71 1.31
N TYR A 176 15.17 -5.52 2.26
CA TYR A 176 13.76 -5.68 2.56
C TYR A 176 13.15 -4.36 3.04
N VAL A 177 12.05 -3.96 2.40
CA VAL A 177 11.32 -2.71 2.68
C VAL A 177 10.19 -2.97 3.67
N GLY A 178 9.42 -4.03 3.44
CA GLY A 178 8.22 -4.33 4.21
C GLY A 178 7.20 -5.14 3.40
N TYR A 179 5.99 -5.27 3.97
CA TYR A 179 4.91 -6.06 3.40
C TYR A 179 3.55 -5.35 3.46
N HIS A 180 2.60 -5.89 2.69
CA HIS A 180 1.18 -5.58 2.79
C HIS A 180 0.37 -6.86 2.64
N GLU A 181 -0.70 -6.98 3.43
CA GLU A 181 -1.71 -8.03 3.28
C GLU A 181 -3.04 -7.34 2.95
N GLY A 182 -3.64 -7.74 1.83
CA GLY A 182 -4.92 -7.20 1.38
C GLY A 182 -4.86 -6.69 -0.06
N GLY A 183 -5.82 -7.12 -0.87
CA GLY A 183 -5.82 -6.83 -2.30
C GLY A 183 -6.31 -5.44 -2.71
N TYR A 184 -7.01 -4.71 -1.84
CA TYR A 184 -7.86 -3.58 -2.28
C TYR A 184 -7.66 -2.28 -1.51
N THR A 185 -6.62 -2.20 -0.69
CA THR A 185 -6.28 -0.99 0.06
C THR A 185 -4.90 -0.48 -0.34
N PRO A 186 -4.73 0.85 -0.45
CA PRO A 186 -3.43 1.41 -0.77
C PRO A 186 -2.50 1.35 0.45
N PHE A 187 -1.20 1.29 0.19
CA PHE A 187 -0.15 1.25 1.21
C PHE A 187 1.11 1.93 0.72
N ALA A 188 1.98 2.34 1.64
CA ALA A 188 3.22 3.02 1.31
C ALA A 188 4.36 2.66 2.25
N PHE A 189 5.59 2.90 1.80
CA PHE A 189 6.82 2.72 2.57
C PHE A 189 7.72 3.94 2.48
N ASP A 190 8.40 4.29 3.57
CA ASP A 190 9.55 5.21 3.53
C ASP A 190 10.76 4.47 2.97
N VAL A 191 11.23 4.88 1.79
CA VAL A 191 12.37 4.27 1.11
C VAL A 191 13.55 5.22 0.98
N SER A 192 13.51 6.37 1.68
CA SER A 192 14.47 7.47 1.52
C SER A 192 15.92 7.03 1.68
N SER A 193 16.20 6.11 2.61
CA SER A 193 17.53 5.57 2.92
C SER A 193 17.93 4.33 2.10
N LEU A 194 17.02 3.82 1.27
CA LEU A 194 17.21 2.61 0.48
C LEU A 194 17.57 2.92 -0.99
N LEU A 195 17.32 4.16 -1.42
CA LEU A 195 17.55 4.60 -2.79
C LEU A 195 19.01 4.99 -3.04
N ASN A 196 19.52 4.57 -4.19
CA ASN A 196 20.74 5.05 -4.81
C ASN A 196 20.39 6.26 -5.69
N TYR A 197 20.65 7.47 -5.20
CA TYR A 197 20.39 8.71 -5.94
C TYR A 197 21.47 8.94 -7.02
N GLY A 198 21.04 9.41 -8.19
CA GLY A 198 21.90 9.64 -9.36
C GLY A 198 22.25 8.39 -10.16
N THR A 199 21.72 7.22 -9.79
CA THR A 199 22.03 5.94 -10.45
C THR A 199 20.82 5.00 -10.45
N THR A 200 21.02 3.80 -10.98
CA THR A 200 20.02 2.75 -11.09
C THR A 200 19.69 2.16 -9.71
N ASN A 201 18.39 1.98 -9.49
CA ASN A 201 17.79 1.25 -8.39
C ASN A 201 17.08 0.02 -8.94
N THR A 202 17.06 -1.06 -8.18
CA THR A 202 16.28 -2.27 -8.49
C THR A 202 15.19 -2.43 -7.45
N ILE A 203 13.95 -2.59 -7.91
CA ILE A 203 12.82 -3.00 -7.09
C ILE A 203 12.45 -4.45 -7.42
N ALA A 204 12.26 -5.26 -6.39
CA ALA A 204 11.72 -6.61 -6.48
C ALA A 204 10.47 -6.70 -5.60
N ILE A 205 9.43 -7.31 -6.14
CA ILE A 205 8.15 -7.52 -5.46
C ILE A 205 7.81 -8.99 -5.55
N ARG A 206 7.50 -9.60 -4.41
CA ARG A 206 6.94 -10.94 -4.33
C ARG A 206 5.48 -10.80 -3.96
N VAL A 207 4.61 -11.42 -4.73
CA VAL A 207 3.17 -11.48 -4.46
C VAL A 207 2.81 -12.93 -4.25
N ASP A 208 2.07 -13.23 -3.18
CA ASP A 208 1.44 -14.52 -2.96
C ASP A 208 -0.07 -14.39 -3.11
N ASN A 209 -0.64 -15.15 -4.06
CA ASN A 209 -2.07 -15.18 -4.30
C ASN A 209 -2.71 -16.41 -3.66
N ILE A 210 -2.85 -16.36 -2.33
CA ILE A 210 -3.38 -17.47 -1.55
C ILE A 210 -4.78 -17.86 -2.04
N ALA A 211 -5.01 -19.17 -2.23
CA ALA A 211 -6.31 -19.68 -2.64
C ALA A 211 -7.41 -19.29 -1.63
N TRP A 212 -8.41 -18.53 -2.08
CA TRP A 212 -9.53 -18.15 -1.22
C TRP A 212 -10.34 -19.38 -0.77
N GLY A 213 -10.76 -19.39 0.49
CA GLY A 213 -11.44 -20.55 1.09
C GLY A 213 -10.52 -21.70 1.51
N SER A 214 -9.23 -21.66 1.19
CA SER A 214 -8.26 -22.65 1.71
C SER A 214 -7.94 -22.45 3.20
N ARG A 215 -8.27 -21.26 3.73
CA ARG A 215 -7.85 -20.75 5.03
C ARG A 215 -8.95 -19.96 5.70
N LYS A 216 -8.98 -19.97 7.04
CA LYS A 216 -9.98 -19.24 7.86
C LYS A 216 -9.45 -17.96 8.50
N ASP A 217 -8.14 -17.75 8.38
CA ASP A 217 -7.36 -16.68 9.00
C ASP A 217 -6.92 -15.61 8.00
N ILE A 218 -7.47 -15.62 6.78
CA ILE A 218 -7.35 -14.57 5.76
C ILE A 218 -8.74 -14.17 5.25
N ILE A 219 -8.85 -13.00 4.63
CA ILE A 219 -10.07 -12.54 3.95
C ILE A 219 -9.84 -12.55 2.44
N PRO A 220 -10.73 -13.18 1.63
CA PRO A 220 -11.98 -13.85 2.02
C PRO A 220 -11.79 -15.25 2.66
N VAL A 221 -12.61 -15.55 3.68
CA VAL A 221 -12.60 -16.83 4.43
C VAL A 221 -13.16 -18.01 3.61
N SER A 222 -13.96 -17.73 2.59
CA SER A 222 -14.63 -18.74 1.76
C SER A 222 -14.53 -18.39 0.28
N SER A 223 -15.01 -19.29 -0.57
CA SER A 223 -15.28 -18.95 -1.97
C SER A 223 -16.23 -17.74 -2.07
N VAL A 224 -16.06 -16.96 -3.12
CA VAL A 224 -16.84 -15.75 -3.41
C VAL A 224 -17.29 -15.76 -4.87
N ASP A 225 -18.29 -14.93 -5.21
CA ASP A 225 -18.88 -14.85 -6.55
C ASP A 225 -18.20 -13.78 -7.45
N TRP A 226 -16.90 -13.59 -7.25
CA TRP A 226 -16.05 -12.75 -8.11
C TRP A 226 -14.64 -13.35 -8.21
N PHE A 227 -13.86 -12.89 -9.18
CA PHE A 227 -12.56 -13.49 -9.48
C PHE A 227 -11.44 -12.96 -8.59
N ASN A 228 -10.56 -13.88 -8.19
CA ASN A 228 -9.33 -13.57 -7.47
C ASN A 228 -8.24 -13.10 -8.45
N TRP A 229 -8.22 -11.79 -8.71
CA TRP A 229 -7.25 -11.17 -9.61
C TRP A 229 -5.90 -10.97 -8.90
N ALA A 230 -4.93 -11.81 -9.21
CA ALA A 230 -3.60 -11.81 -8.61
C ALA A 230 -2.71 -10.69 -9.15
N GLY A 231 -1.73 -10.27 -8.33
CA GLY A 231 -0.62 -9.42 -8.76
C GLY A 231 -0.79 -7.93 -8.44
N VAL A 232 -0.04 -7.09 -9.14
CA VAL A 232 -0.07 -5.63 -9.00
C VAL A 232 -1.18 -5.09 -9.91
N ILE A 233 -2.38 -4.93 -9.35
CA ILE A 233 -3.58 -4.62 -10.13
C ILE A 233 -3.89 -3.11 -10.21
N HIS A 234 -3.09 -2.27 -9.55
CA HIS A 234 -3.18 -0.81 -9.62
C HIS A 234 -1.79 -0.16 -9.46
N ASP A 235 -1.67 1.12 -9.76
CA ASP A 235 -0.38 1.81 -9.92
C ASP A 235 0.58 1.68 -8.73
N ILE A 236 1.86 1.74 -9.09
CA ILE A 236 2.98 1.91 -8.18
C ILE A 236 3.76 3.15 -8.62
N TYR A 237 4.09 4.02 -7.69
CA TYR A 237 4.92 5.19 -7.99
C TYR A 237 5.77 5.60 -6.79
N LEU A 238 6.87 6.31 -7.06
CA LEU A 238 7.68 6.96 -6.04
C LEU A 238 7.24 8.43 -5.93
N GLU A 239 6.98 8.89 -4.71
CA GLU A 239 6.68 10.28 -4.42
C GLU A 239 7.77 10.88 -3.52
N LEU A 240 8.41 11.96 -3.98
CA LEU A 240 9.47 12.66 -3.24
C LEU A 240 9.03 14.07 -2.86
N SER A 241 9.07 14.37 -1.56
CA SER A 241 8.75 15.68 -0.99
C SER A 241 9.90 16.22 -0.13
N ASN A 242 9.78 17.47 0.31
CA ASN A 242 10.66 17.98 1.37
C ASN A 242 10.54 17.11 2.63
N PRO A 243 11.62 16.99 3.44
CA PRO A 243 11.61 16.23 4.69
C PRO A 243 10.54 16.66 5.69
N VAL A 244 10.24 17.96 5.72
CA VAL A 244 9.07 18.50 6.40
C VAL A 244 7.95 18.65 5.39
N SER A 245 6.87 17.89 5.57
CA SER A 245 5.77 17.85 4.62
C SER A 245 4.43 17.52 5.28
N VAL A 246 3.33 17.89 4.63
CA VAL A 246 2.00 17.37 4.96
C VAL A 246 1.94 15.93 4.48
N VAL A 247 1.75 14.97 5.38
CA VAL A 247 1.62 13.55 5.00
C VAL A 247 0.16 13.17 4.77
N ARG A 248 -0.75 13.78 5.51
CA ARG A 248 -2.19 13.49 5.43
C ARG A 248 -3.02 14.69 5.82
N THR A 249 -4.16 14.86 5.15
CA THR A 249 -5.22 15.77 5.58
C THR A 249 -6.54 15.01 5.64
N ASN A 250 -7.23 15.09 6.78
CA ASN A 250 -8.61 14.63 6.89
C ASN A 250 -9.53 15.85 6.83
N VAL A 251 -10.49 15.85 5.91
CA VAL A 251 -11.50 16.91 5.77
C VAL A 251 -12.87 16.28 6.03
N ILE A 252 -13.53 16.69 7.11
CA ILE A 252 -14.79 16.09 7.57
C ILE A 252 -15.87 17.18 7.56
N PRO A 253 -16.76 17.19 6.57
CA PRO A 253 -17.99 17.98 6.64
C PRO A 253 -18.82 17.53 7.84
N LYS A 254 -19.23 18.47 8.70
CA LYS A 254 -20.00 18.18 9.92
C LYS A 254 -21.50 18.34 9.72
N ASP A 255 -21.90 19.19 8.78
CA ASP A 255 -23.30 19.47 8.47
C ASP A 255 -23.45 20.07 7.05
N LEU A 256 -24.69 20.38 6.69
CA LEU A 256 -25.06 21.02 5.43
C LEU A 256 -24.89 22.54 5.45
N ASP A 257 -24.61 23.13 6.61
CA ASP A 257 -24.40 24.58 6.74
C ASP A 257 -22.96 24.97 6.44
N GLY A 258 -22.07 24.00 6.19
CA GLY A 258 -20.67 24.24 5.79
C GLY A 258 -19.68 24.26 6.94
N ASN A 259 -20.05 23.71 8.11
CA ASN A 259 -19.06 23.45 9.17
C ASN A 259 -18.17 22.28 8.76
N ILE A 260 -16.86 22.47 8.85
CA ILE A 260 -15.86 21.49 8.43
C ILE A 260 -14.85 21.34 9.57
N GLU A 261 -14.59 20.11 9.99
CA GLU A 261 -13.43 19.78 10.83
C GLU A 261 -12.30 19.31 9.93
N THR A 262 -11.12 19.91 10.07
CA THR A 262 -9.93 19.56 9.30
C THR A 262 -8.80 19.19 10.23
N THR A 263 -8.14 18.08 9.93
CA THR A 263 -6.93 17.63 10.62
C THR A 263 -5.80 17.55 9.61
N VAL A 264 -4.78 18.39 9.77
CA VAL A 264 -3.55 18.38 8.99
C VAL A 264 -2.47 17.64 9.79
N ILE A 265 -1.85 16.63 9.17
CA ILE A 265 -0.80 15.83 9.76
C ILE A 265 0.50 16.16 9.02
N LEU A 266 1.48 16.66 9.77
CA LEU A 266 2.80 17.00 9.28
C LEU A 266 3.82 16.01 9.82
N ASN A 267 4.81 15.68 9.00
CA ASN A 267 5.93 14.84 9.40
C ASN A 267 7.24 15.59 9.18
N ASN A 268 8.20 15.40 10.09
CA ASN A 268 9.54 15.94 9.99
C ASN A 268 10.56 14.79 9.93
N LYS A 269 11.13 14.55 8.75
CA LYS A 269 12.19 13.55 8.54
C LYS A 269 13.61 14.08 8.77
N ASN A 270 13.77 15.34 9.17
CA ASN A 270 15.09 15.87 9.52
C ASN A 270 15.59 15.35 10.87
N ALA A 271 16.90 15.43 11.09
CA ALA A 271 17.55 15.14 12.36
C ALA A 271 17.39 16.26 13.41
N SER A 272 16.83 17.42 13.02
CA SER A 272 16.55 18.55 13.90
C SER A 272 15.06 18.90 13.89
N ALA A 273 14.60 19.54 14.96
CA ALA A 273 13.26 20.13 14.99
C ALA A 273 13.09 21.19 13.89
N SER A 274 11.84 21.46 13.50
CA SER A 274 11.51 22.47 12.49
C SER A 274 10.31 23.27 12.94
N ASN A 275 10.42 24.60 12.85
CA ASN A 275 9.30 25.51 13.07
C ASN A 275 8.67 25.85 11.73
N VAL A 276 7.35 25.72 11.65
CA VAL A 276 6.61 25.96 10.41
C VAL A 276 5.34 26.75 10.67
N SER A 277 4.99 27.60 9.72
CA SER A 277 3.65 28.16 9.59
C SER A 277 2.85 27.35 8.59
N VAL A 278 1.70 26.86 9.00
CA VAL A 278 0.77 26.08 8.19
C VAL A 278 -0.46 26.94 7.91
N SER A 279 -0.95 26.93 6.67
CA SER A 279 -2.18 27.61 6.28
C SER A 279 -3.07 26.72 5.42
N VAL A 280 -4.38 26.92 5.54
CA VAL A 280 -5.40 26.24 4.73
C VAL A 280 -6.20 27.25 3.93
N LYS A 281 -6.43 26.91 2.66
CA LYS A 281 -7.35 27.62 1.77
C LYS A 281 -8.27 26.60 1.11
N VAL A 282 -9.48 27.01 0.76
CA VAL A 282 -10.44 26.17 0.04
C VAL A 282 -10.86 26.88 -1.24
N TYR A 283 -11.03 26.12 -2.31
CA TYR A 283 -11.45 26.59 -3.61
C TYR A 283 -12.68 25.78 -4.05
N GLU A 284 -13.63 26.39 -4.73
CA GLU A 284 -14.62 25.62 -5.48
C GLU A 284 -13.90 24.85 -6.59
N ALA A 285 -14.30 23.61 -6.85
CA ALA A 285 -13.75 22.87 -7.98
C ALA A 285 -14.32 23.38 -9.29
N ASN A 286 -13.47 23.67 -10.26
CA ASN A 286 -13.83 24.01 -11.63
C ASN A 286 -13.47 22.83 -12.55
N VAL A 287 -14.39 21.88 -12.69
CA VAL A 287 -14.22 20.70 -13.55
C VAL A 287 -14.66 21.02 -14.97
N THR A 288 -13.77 20.77 -15.92
CA THR A 288 -13.91 21.06 -17.35
C THR A 288 -13.50 19.84 -18.16
N GLN A 289 -13.87 19.80 -19.45
CA GLN A 289 -13.45 18.71 -20.33
C GLN A 289 -11.91 18.57 -20.41
N SER A 290 -11.16 19.67 -20.25
CA SER A 290 -9.70 19.67 -20.34
C SER A 290 -8.98 19.17 -19.08
N ASN A 291 -9.63 19.17 -17.90
CA ASN A 291 -8.97 18.80 -16.63
C ASN A 291 -9.63 17.60 -15.92
N ILE A 292 -10.76 17.07 -16.42
CA ILE A 292 -11.47 15.95 -15.78
C ILE A 292 -10.63 14.67 -15.65
N GLN A 293 -9.60 14.53 -16.49
CA GLN A 293 -8.64 13.41 -16.44
C GLN A 293 -7.35 13.75 -15.69
N SER A 294 -7.24 14.94 -15.09
CA SER A 294 -6.02 15.28 -14.33
C SER A 294 -5.90 14.39 -13.10
N GLU A 295 -4.70 13.85 -12.89
CA GLU A 295 -4.33 13.13 -11.68
C GLU A 295 -4.02 14.07 -10.50
N PHE A 296 -3.98 15.39 -10.74
CA PHE A 296 -3.61 16.39 -9.76
C PHE A 296 -4.82 17.24 -9.37
N VAL A 297 -5.27 17.11 -8.13
CA VAL A 297 -6.42 17.86 -7.60
C VAL A 297 -6.25 19.39 -7.73
N LYS A 298 -5.01 19.90 -7.75
CA LYS A 298 -4.75 21.33 -7.97
C LYS A 298 -5.28 21.85 -9.32
N ASP A 299 -5.36 21.01 -10.34
CA ASP A 299 -5.80 21.40 -11.68
C ASP A 299 -7.31 21.57 -11.73
N LEU A 300 -8.01 21.08 -10.70
CA LEU A 300 -9.44 21.24 -10.51
C LEU A 300 -9.77 22.50 -9.68
N ALA A 301 -8.78 23.20 -9.10
CA ALA A 301 -9.04 24.36 -8.27
C ALA A 301 -9.55 25.55 -9.10
N GLY A 302 -10.73 26.06 -8.73
CA GLY A 302 -11.35 27.26 -9.31
C GLY A 302 -11.18 28.47 -8.39
N SER A 303 -12.30 29.13 -8.08
CA SER A 303 -12.31 30.34 -7.25
C SER A 303 -12.10 30.02 -5.78
N GLU A 304 -11.26 30.84 -5.11
CA GLU A 304 -11.07 30.74 -3.66
C GLU A 304 -12.37 31.07 -2.91
N VAL A 305 -12.63 30.31 -1.86
CA VAL A 305 -13.80 30.43 -0.99
C VAL A 305 -13.39 31.14 0.29
N SER A 306 -14.18 32.11 0.72
CA SER A 306 -13.98 32.74 2.02
C SER A 306 -14.26 31.75 3.14
N LEU A 307 -13.30 31.60 4.06
CA LEU A 307 -13.41 30.71 5.21
C LEU A 307 -13.56 31.50 6.51
N GLY A 308 -14.51 31.10 7.35
CA GLY A 308 -14.51 31.40 8.78
C GLY A 308 -13.69 30.37 9.57
N GLY A 309 -13.31 30.71 10.80
CA GLY A 309 -12.52 29.84 11.69
C GLY A 309 -11.01 30.11 11.63
N THR A 310 -10.22 29.17 12.16
CA THR A 310 -8.75 29.32 12.22
C THR A 310 -8.10 28.70 10.99
N THR A 311 -7.61 29.54 10.08
CA THR A 311 -7.04 29.13 8.78
C THR A 311 -5.51 29.08 8.76
N GLN A 312 -4.85 29.46 9.84
CA GLN A 312 -3.39 29.43 9.97
C GLN A 312 -2.97 28.99 11.36
N ASN A 313 -1.80 28.36 11.47
CA ASN A 313 -1.20 27.98 12.75
C ASN A 313 0.33 27.90 12.63
N SER A 314 1.04 28.08 13.72
CA SER A 314 2.49 27.87 13.81
C SER A 314 2.78 26.68 14.71
N LEU A 315 3.62 25.76 14.24
CA LEU A 315 3.93 24.51 14.92
C LEU A 315 5.45 24.31 14.99
N SER A 316 5.90 23.71 16.09
CA SER A 316 7.23 23.13 16.18
C SER A 316 7.10 21.62 16.05
N ILE A 317 7.81 21.02 15.09
CA ILE A 317 7.79 19.58 14.82
C ILE A 317 9.15 19.02 15.22
N ALA A 318 9.18 18.14 16.24
CA ALA A 318 10.40 17.50 16.68
C ALA A 318 11.07 16.68 15.56
N ALA A 319 12.38 16.46 15.68
CA ALA A 319 13.14 15.63 14.75
C ALA A 319 12.53 14.22 14.65
N GLY A 320 12.46 13.68 13.44
CA GLY A 320 11.94 12.33 13.18
C GLY A 320 10.49 12.08 13.62
N SER A 321 9.72 13.13 13.91
CA SER A 321 8.40 13.03 14.54
C SER A 321 7.30 13.66 13.68
N SER A 322 6.06 13.37 14.05
CA SER A 322 4.87 13.98 13.44
C SER A 322 4.19 14.96 14.38
N SER A 323 3.46 15.92 13.82
CA SER A 323 2.62 16.85 14.55
C SER A 323 1.28 17.01 13.85
N VAL A 324 0.26 17.34 14.64
CA VAL A 324 -1.11 17.45 14.17
C VAL A 324 -1.63 18.85 14.43
N TRP A 325 -2.32 19.41 13.45
CA TRP A 325 -3.15 20.58 13.63
C TRP A 325 -4.59 20.26 13.25
N LYS A 326 -5.45 20.26 14.26
CA LYS A 326 -6.88 20.11 14.13
C LYS A 326 -7.56 21.48 14.24
N THR A 327 -8.39 21.83 13.27
CA THR A 327 -9.09 23.12 13.21
C THR A 327 -10.52 22.97 12.68
N ASN A 328 -11.39 23.90 13.07
CA ASN A 328 -12.73 24.01 12.54
C ASN A 328 -12.81 25.21 11.59
N LEU A 329 -13.42 24.98 10.43
CA LEU A 329 -13.60 25.95 9.37
C LEU A 329 -15.09 26.08 9.04
N LYS A 330 -15.46 27.22 8.45
CA LYS A 330 -16.82 27.47 7.96
C LYS A 330 -16.79 28.00 6.53
N ILE A 331 -17.49 27.34 5.62
CA ILE A 331 -17.87 27.93 4.33
C ILE A 331 -19.26 28.54 4.51
N SER A 332 -19.40 29.84 4.27
CA SER A 332 -20.71 30.49 4.29
C SER A 332 -21.54 30.06 3.09
N SER A 333 -22.74 29.52 3.33
CA SER A 333 -23.69 29.10 2.28
C SER A 333 -23.06 28.14 1.25
N PRO A 334 -22.58 26.95 1.67
CA PRO A 334 -21.88 26.05 0.77
C PRO A 334 -22.81 25.54 -0.33
N LYS A 335 -22.29 25.46 -1.56
CA LYS A 335 -22.92 24.66 -2.63
C LYS A 335 -22.89 23.19 -2.24
N LEU A 336 -24.05 22.59 -2.03
CA LEU A 336 -24.18 21.18 -1.63
C LEU A 336 -23.90 20.24 -2.80
N TRP A 337 -23.29 19.10 -2.49
CA TRP A 337 -23.12 18.01 -3.45
C TRP A 337 -24.42 17.20 -3.58
N THR A 338 -24.83 16.92 -4.81
CA THR A 338 -25.86 15.92 -5.13
C THR A 338 -25.44 15.17 -6.39
N MET A 339 -26.08 14.03 -6.67
CA MET A 339 -25.89 13.31 -7.94
C MET A 339 -26.21 14.16 -9.18
N LYS A 340 -27.12 15.14 -9.06
CA LYS A 340 -27.50 16.06 -10.14
C LYS A 340 -26.58 17.28 -10.23
N THR A 341 -26.02 17.70 -9.10
CA THR A 341 -25.19 18.91 -8.95
C THR A 341 -23.98 18.57 -8.08
N PRO A 342 -22.94 17.95 -8.66
CA PRO A 342 -21.79 17.46 -7.90
C PRO A 342 -20.82 18.59 -7.58
N ASN A 343 -21.25 19.56 -6.77
CA ASN A 343 -20.39 20.65 -6.31
C ASN A 343 -19.28 20.06 -5.43
N LEU A 344 -18.03 20.25 -5.86
CA LEU A 344 -16.83 19.79 -5.15
C LEU A 344 -15.98 20.99 -4.73
N TYR A 345 -15.10 20.76 -3.76
CA TYR A 345 -14.14 21.74 -3.28
C TYR A 345 -12.74 21.14 -3.23
N VAL A 346 -11.73 21.99 -3.40
CA VAL A 346 -10.32 21.65 -3.29
C VAL A 346 -9.73 22.37 -2.08
N MET A 347 -9.22 21.61 -1.11
CA MET A 347 -8.45 22.17 0.00
C MET A 347 -6.97 22.22 -0.36
N LYS A 348 -6.36 23.39 -0.22
CA LYS A 348 -4.92 23.60 -0.33
C LYS A 348 -4.33 23.84 1.06
N VAL A 349 -3.39 22.98 1.45
CA VAL A 349 -2.56 23.19 2.64
C VAL A 349 -1.19 23.69 2.20
N THR A 350 -0.71 24.77 2.80
CA THR A 350 0.62 25.34 2.53
C THR A 350 1.44 25.36 3.80
N ILE A 351 2.70 24.91 3.70
CA ILE A 351 3.69 25.00 4.78
C ILE A 351 4.73 26.04 4.36
N LEU A 352 5.05 26.96 5.27
CA LEU A 352 6.17 27.90 5.16
C LEU A 352 7.13 27.65 6.32
N PHE A 353 8.43 27.73 6.04
CA PHE A 353 9.47 27.60 7.05
C PHE A 353 9.69 28.96 7.71
N CYS A 354 9.71 28.97 9.05
CA CYS A 354 9.89 30.18 9.84
C CYS A 354 11.36 30.54 10.03
#